data_AF-A0A9N9DAZ4-F1
#
_entry.id   AF-A0A9N9DAZ4-F1
#
_cell.length_a   1.000
_cell.length_b   1.000
_cell.length_c   1.000
_cell.angle_alpha   90.00
_cell.angle_beta   90.00
_cell.angle_gamma   90.00
#
_symmetry.space_group_name_H-M   'P 1'
#
loop_
_entity.id
_entity.type
_entity.pdbx_description
1 polymer ?
#
loop_
_entity_poly.entity_id
_entity_poly.type
_entity_poly.pdbx_seq_one_letter_code
_entity_poly.pdbx_strand_id
1 'polypeptide(L)'
;GSFVMFHWVKGVPFDFNSGAYDGLTLWEQIDNGAQFTPAKKYLTAVPIGLYVGRRIKSSRKDGLGDMNAVNNEIIIVRIEPNILKYYMNKDVNSDLLDYGV
;
A
#
# COMPACT_ATOMS: atom_id res chain seq x y z
N GLY A 1 -19.53 14.83 5.48
CA GLY A 1 -18.34 15.64 5.18
C GLY A 1 -17.64 15.16 3.92
N SER A 2 -16.92 14.04 3.99
CA SER A 2 -16.15 13.46 2.87
C SER A 2 -16.97 13.10 1.62
N PHE A 3 -18.21 12.63 1.79
CA PHE A 3 -19.12 12.34 0.67
C PHE A 3 -19.45 13.58 -0.16
N VAL A 4 -19.57 14.76 0.46
CA VAL A 4 -19.84 16.00 -0.27
C VAL A 4 -18.59 16.49 -1.00
N MET A 5 -17.42 16.42 -0.37
CA MET A 5 -16.17 16.92 -0.97
C MET A 5 -15.60 16.03 -2.09
N PHE A 6 -15.82 14.71 -2.06
CA PHE A 6 -15.22 13.79 -3.05
C PHE A 6 -16.24 13.02 -3.91
N HIS A 7 -17.53 13.02 -3.57
CA HIS A 7 -18.55 12.25 -4.30
C HIS A 7 -19.69 13.10 -4.88
N TRP A 8 -19.99 14.29 -4.33
CA TRP A 8 -21.04 15.17 -4.83
C TRP A 8 -20.54 16.12 -5.93
N VAL A 9 -19.32 16.64 -5.80
CA VAL A 9 -18.63 17.38 -6.86
C VAL A 9 -17.74 16.38 -7.62
N LYS A 10 -18.25 15.84 -8.72
CA LYS A 10 -17.43 15.08 -9.67
C LYS A 10 -17.09 16.00 -10.85
N GLY A 11 -15.80 16.25 -11.06
CA GLY A 11 -15.28 17.11 -12.13
C GLY A 11 -14.51 18.33 -11.61
N VAL A 12 -13.61 18.86 -12.45
CA VAL A 12 -12.95 20.15 -12.20
C VAL A 12 -14.04 21.24 -12.20
N PRO A 13 -14.15 22.08 -11.14
CA PRO A 13 -15.19 23.11 -11.05
C PRO A 13 -15.06 24.23 -12.10
N PHE A 14 -14.02 24.19 -12.94
CA PHE A 14 -13.76 25.13 -14.02
C PHE A 14 -13.48 24.34 -15.29
N ASP A 15 -14.36 24.47 -16.28
CA ASP A 15 -14.26 23.89 -17.61
C ASP A 15 -13.25 24.69 -18.46
N PHE A 16 -11.97 24.69 -18.07
CA PHE A 16 -10.91 25.46 -18.75
C PHE A 16 -9.61 24.69 -18.97
N ASN A 17 -9.60 23.37 -18.80
CA ASN A 17 -8.36 22.62 -18.99
C ASN A 17 -8.21 22.04 -20.40
N SER A 18 -9.21 22.07 -21.29
CA SER A 18 -9.13 21.61 -22.71
C SER A 18 -8.36 20.30 -22.94
N GLY A 19 -8.36 19.38 -21.97
CA GLY A 19 -7.58 18.14 -22.00
C GLY A 19 -6.08 18.26 -21.67
N ALA A 20 -5.58 19.44 -21.27
CA ALA A 20 -4.18 19.72 -20.93
C ALA A 20 -3.61 18.83 -19.82
N TYR A 21 -4.47 18.19 -19.03
CA TYR A 21 -4.09 17.31 -17.94
C TYR A 21 -4.64 15.88 -18.07
N ASP A 22 -5.21 15.51 -19.22
CA ASP A 22 -5.79 14.17 -19.44
C ASP A 22 -4.73 13.06 -19.36
N GLY A 23 -3.47 13.38 -19.65
CA GLY A 23 -2.32 12.48 -19.53
C GLY A 23 -1.59 12.54 -18.18
N LEU A 24 -2.06 13.35 -17.22
CA LEU A 24 -1.38 13.59 -15.95
C LEU A 24 -2.20 13.08 -14.78
N THR A 25 -1.54 12.42 -13.83
CA THR A 25 -2.18 12.02 -12.58
C THR A 25 -2.53 13.25 -11.74
N LEU A 26 -3.51 13.12 -10.83
CA LEU A 26 -3.83 14.18 -9.86
C LEU A 26 -2.59 14.70 -9.13
N TRP A 27 -1.64 13.81 -8.82
CA TRP A 27 -0.41 14.16 -8.13
C TRP A 27 0.52 15.06 -8.94
N GLU A 28 0.56 14.86 -10.26
CA GLU A 28 1.37 15.66 -11.19
C GLU A 28 0.70 16.99 -11.52
N GLN A 29 -0.64 17.02 -11.50
CA GLN A 29 -1.41 18.25 -11.71
C GLN A 29 -1.21 19.27 -10.58
N ILE A 30 -1.10 18.79 -9.32
CA ILE A 30 -0.95 19.67 -8.16
C ILE A 30 0.43 20.35 -8.17
N ASP A 31 0.42 21.67 -8.01
CA ASP A 31 1.60 22.53 -7.94
C ASP A 31 2.59 22.30 -9.10
N ASN A 32 2.07 22.02 -10.30
CA ASN A 32 2.87 21.72 -11.50
C ASN A 32 3.91 20.60 -11.28
N GLY A 33 3.55 19.57 -10.51
CA GLY A 33 4.45 18.45 -10.23
C GLY A 33 5.52 18.75 -9.17
N ALA A 34 5.63 19.98 -8.67
CA ALA A 34 6.59 20.33 -7.62
C ALA A 34 6.38 19.44 -6.39
N GLN A 35 7.46 18.88 -5.87
CA GLN A 35 7.42 18.00 -4.70
C GLN A 35 7.46 18.81 -3.41
N PHE A 36 7.02 18.20 -2.30
CA PHE A 36 7.08 18.79 -0.95
C PHE A 36 6.35 20.11 -0.76
N THR A 37 5.39 20.43 -1.62
CA THR A 37 4.52 21.59 -1.47
C THR A 37 3.57 21.41 -0.29
N PRO A 38 3.00 22.50 0.27
CA PRO A 38 2.05 22.41 1.37
C PRO A 38 0.84 21.50 1.03
N ALA A 39 0.31 21.59 -0.19
CA ALA A 39 -0.82 20.77 -0.62
C ALA A 39 -0.49 19.27 -0.65
N LYS A 40 0.65 18.89 -1.25
CA LYS A 40 1.11 17.49 -1.29
C LYS A 40 1.46 16.94 0.09
N LYS A 41 2.03 17.77 0.97
CA LYS A 41 2.26 17.42 2.37
C LYS A 41 0.94 17.15 3.10
N TYR A 42 -0.07 17.98 2.89
CA TYR A 42 -1.38 17.77 3.49
C TYR A 42 -2.05 16.48 2.99
N LEU A 43 -2.08 16.26 1.67
CA LEU A 43 -2.70 15.10 1.05
C LEU A 43 -2.04 13.77 1.45
N THR A 44 -0.75 13.79 1.77
CA THR A 44 -0.05 12.60 2.29
C THR A 44 -0.15 12.47 3.81
N ALA A 45 0.00 13.56 4.56
CA ALA A 45 0.02 13.52 6.02
C ALA A 45 -1.33 13.16 6.64
N VAL A 46 -2.45 13.63 6.07
CA VAL A 46 -3.80 13.35 6.60
C VAL A 46 -4.12 11.84 6.62
N PRO A 47 -4.06 11.10 5.51
CA PRO A 47 -4.36 9.66 5.53
C PRO A 47 -3.37 8.87 6.40
N ILE A 48 -2.09 9.25 6.42
CA ILE A 48 -1.08 8.64 7.30
C ILE A 48 -1.45 8.85 8.77
N GLY A 49 -1.75 10.10 9.15
CA GLY A 49 -2.14 10.45 10.52
C GLY A 49 -3.42 9.75 10.96
N LEU A 50 -4.41 9.64 10.07
CA LEU A 50 -5.65 8.90 10.34
C LEU A 50 -5.38 7.40 10.52
N TYR A 51 -4.55 6.80 9.66
CA TYR A 51 -4.18 5.40 9.76
C TYR A 51 -3.46 5.09 11.08
N VAL A 52 -2.41 5.86 11.40
CA VAL A 52 -1.65 5.71 12.64
C VAL A 52 -2.52 5.97 13.87
N GLY A 53 -3.32 7.04 13.85
CA GLY A 53 -4.25 7.36 14.94
C GLY A 53 -5.29 6.27 15.18
N ARG A 54 -5.82 5.65 14.11
CA ARG A 54 -6.70 4.47 14.22
C ARG A 54 -5.95 3.28 14.81
N ARG A 55 -4.75 2.96 14.30
CA ARG A 55 -3.92 1.85 14.78
C ARG A 55 -3.60 1.96 16.27
N ILE A 56 -3.21 3.15 16.75
CA ILE A 56 -2.93 3.38 18.17
C ILE A 56 -4.18 3.19 19.05
N LYS A 57 -5.37 3.50 18.54
CA LYS A 57 -6.63 3.23 19.25
C LYS A 57 -7.01 1.75 19.22
N SER A 58 -6.79 1.06 18.09
CA SER A 58 -7.00 -0.39 17.95
C SER A 58 -6.09 -1.12 18.92
N SER A 59 -4.78 -0.92 18.83
CA SER A 59 -3.76 -1.57 19.67
C SER A 59 -4.02 -1.44 21.18
N ARG A 60 -4.57 -0.30 21.62
CA ARG A 60 -4.97 -0.09 23.03
C ARG A 60 -6.24 -0.84 23.44
N LYS A 61 -7.10 -1.20 22.50
CA LYS A 61 -8.37 -1.93 22.69
C LYS A 61 -8.22 -3.43 22.42
N ASP A 62 -7.37 -3.83 21.48
CA ASP A 62 -7.22 -5.21 21.02
C ASP A 62 -5.76 -5.66 20.86
N GLY A 63 -4.89 -5.30 21.81
CA GLY A 63 -3.45 -5.58 21.76
C GLY A 63 -3.08 -7.05 21.49
N LEU A 64 -3.88 -8.01 21.97
CA LEU A 64 -3.68 -9.43 21.65
C LEU A 64 -3.95 -9.74 20.17
N GLY A 65 -4.97 -9.12 19.56
CA GLY A 65 -5.27 -9.26 18.13
C GLY A 65 -4.19 -8.65 17.25
N ASP A 66 -3.67 -7.48 17.64
CA ASP A 66 -2.56 -6.81 16.96
C ASP A 66 -1.25 -7.63 17.05
N MET A 67 -0.95 -8.20 18.21
CA MET A 67 0.23 -9.07 18.39
C MET A 67 0.09 -10.36 17.58
N ASN A 68 -1.10 -10.97 17.52
CA ASN A 68 -1.33 -12.15 16.69
C ASN A 68 -1.19 -11.84 15.19
N ALA A 69 -1.67 -10.68 14.73
CA ALA A 69 -1.49 -10.24 13.35
C ALA A 69 0.00 -10.03 13.01
N VAL A 70 0.75 -9.34 13.87
CA VAL A 70 2.19 -9.13 13.70
C VAL A 70 2.97 -10.44 13.77
N ASN A 71 2.64 -11.33 14.71
CA ASN A 71 3.27 -12.64 14.81
C ASN A 71 3.03 -13.48 13.55
N ASN A 72 1.82 -13.46 13.01
CA ASN A 72 1.50 -14.16 11.76
C ASN A 72 2.28 -13.59 10.57
N GLU A 73 2.36 -12.25 10.44
CA GLU A 73 3.15 -11.60 9.41
C GLU A 73 4.65 -11.95 9.52
N ILE A 74 5.21 -11.93 10.74
CA ILE A 74 6.60 -12.33 10.99
C ILE A 74 6.83 -13.80 10.65
N ILE A 75 5.90 -14.69 11.01
CA ILE A 75 5.99 -16.13 10.68
C ILE A 75 5.98 -16.33 9.17
N ILE A 76 5.09 -15.65 8.44
CA ILE A 76 5.02 -15.73 6.97
C ILE A 76 6.34 -15.25 6.35
N VAL A 77 6.82 -14.06 6.72
CA VAL A 77 8.09 -13.52 6.18
C VAL A 77 9.29 -14.41 6.53
N ARG A 78 9.26 -15.07 7.70
CA ARG A 78 10.33 -15.95 8.17
C ARG A 78 10.30 -17.33 7.51
N ILE A 79 9.13 -17.91 7.29
CA ILE A 79 8.95 -19.31 6.89
C ILE A 79 8.81 -19.45 5.37
N GLU A 80 8.06 -18.58 4.69
CA GLU A 80 7.84 -18.68 3.24
C GLU A 80 9.14 -18.86 2.42
N PRO A 81 10.22 -18.10 2.67
CA PRO A 81 11.46 -18.27 1.91
C PRO A 81 12.13 -19.63 2.13
N ASN A 82 11.97 -20.24 3.31
CA ASN A 82 12.59 -21.53 3.63
C ASN A 82 11.78 -22.69 3.07
N ILE A 83 10.45 -22.56 3.07
CA ILE A 83 9.54 -23.55 2.45
C ILE A 83 9.73 -23.56 0.93
N LEU A 84 9.82 -22.39 0.29
CA LEU A 84 10.10 -22.29 -1.14
C LEU A 84 11.48 -22.90 -1.49
N LYS A 85 12.52 -22.62 -0.70
CA LYS A 85 13.85 -23.23 -0.88
C LYS A 85 13.83 -24.75 -0.73
N TYR A 86 13.05 -25.27 0.20
CA TYR A 86 12.89 -26.71 0.41
C TYR A 86 12.27 -27.39 -0.81
N TYR A 87 11.17 -26.84 -1.33
CA TYR A 87 10.53 -27.38 -2.54
C TYR A 87 11.44 -27.26 -3.77
N MET A 88 12.08 -26.11 -3.99
CA MET A 88 13.03 -25.96 -5.11
C MET A 88 14.20 -26.95 -5.04
N ASN A 89 14.75 -27.22 -3.85
CA ASN A 89 15.83 -28.18 -3.69
C ASN A 89 15.34 -29.63 -3.87
N LYS A 90 14.13 -29.93 -3.41
CA LYS A 90 13.50 -31.24 -3.60
C LYS A 90 13.23 -31.51 -5.08
N ASP A 91 12.70 -30.54 -5.81
CA ASP A 91 12.42 -30.65 -7.24
C ASP A 91 13.72 -30.85 -8.04
N VAL A 92 14.77 -30.08 -7.71
CA VAL A 92 16.11 -30.28 -8.29
C VAL A 92 16.65 -31.67 -7.99
N ASN A 93 16.55 -32.16 -6.74
CA ASN A 93 17.03 -33.50 -6.41
C ASN A 93 16.19 -34.61 -7.07
N SER A 94 14.87 -34.43 -7.22
CA SER A 94 14.05 -35.40 -7.95
C SER A 94 14.36 -35.42 -9.45
N ASP A 95 14.65 -34.27 -10.05
CA ASP A 95 15.09 -34.19 -11.44
C ASP A 95 16.44 -34.90 -11.61
N LEU A 96 17.40 -34.69 -10.68
CA LEU A 96 18.70 -35.37 -10.68
C LEU A 96 18.58 -36.90 -10.53
N LEU A 97 17.58 -37.39 -9.78
CA LEU A 97 17.29 -38.82 -9.64
C LEU A 97 16.67 -39.43 -10.91
N ASP A 98 15.92 -38.66 -11.69
CA ASP A 98 15.34 -39.10 -12.98
C ASP A 98 16.42 -39.20 -14.09
N TYR A 99 17.50 -38.43 -13.98
CA TYR A 99 18.68 -38.53 -14.85
C TYR A 99 19.68 -39.64 -14.46
N GLY A 100 19.41 -40.45 -13.43
CA GLY A 100 20.11 -41.71 -13.16
C GLY A 100 21.56 -41.61 -12.66
N VAL A 101 21.89 -40.60 -11.85
CA VAL A 101 23.15 -40.55 -11.08
C VAL A 101 22.98 -41.26 -9.73
#